data_AF-A0A7C1TRG1-F1
#
_entry.id   AF-A0A7C1TRG1-F1
#
_cell.length_a   1.000
_cell.length_b   1.000
_cell.length_c   1.000
_cell.angle_alpha   90.00
_cell.angle_beta   90.00
_cell.angle_gamma   90.00
#
_symmetry.space_group_name_H-M   'P 1'
#
loop_
_entity.id
_entity.type
_entity.pdbx_description
1 polymer ?
#
loop_
_entity_poly.entity_id
_entity_poly.type
_entity_poly.pdbx_seq_one_letter_code
_entity_poly.pdbx_strand_id
1 'polypeptide(L)'
;MDSRRIHDSRPRIFGSAPQGSQAGFTLVEVLVALTILVIGLLGVALLQVVSIQGNTFSREMAVATALGQDMLEKLKTLQWTELNVDPALTPGDHPVGGDINRDLDGDGNPPFLAVAAGTDNVVDERGLGPADVGSGPALYTRTWTITDDLPALNMKTIVVTVSWREKGTTERSVTISGVKVCSAPSGVDCP
;
A
#
# COMPACT_ATOMS: atom_id res chain seq x y z
N MET A 1 30.14 67.31 -76.97
CA MET A 1 29.24 67.12 -75.81
C MET A 1 28.85 65.65 -75.80
N ASP A 2 28.93 64.84 -74.76
CA ASP A 2 29.21 65.05 -73.35
C ASP A 2 29.22 63.65 -72.68
N SER A 3 30.03 63.51 -71.64
CA SER A 3 29.89 62.62 -70.48
C SER A 3 29.83 61.09 -70.63
N ARG A 4 31.00 60.50 -70.36
CA ARG A 4 31.27 59.50 -69.31
C ARG A 4 30.05 58.79 -68.70
N ARG A 5 30.03 57.45 -68.80
CA ARG A 5 29.42 56.61 -67.77
C ARG A 5 30.33 55.42 -67.48
N ILE A 6 31.12 55.54 -66.41
CA ILE A 6 31.94 54.48 -65.84
C ILE A 6 30.99 53.50 -65.15
N HIS A 7 30.94 52.24 -65.59
CA HIS A 7 30.23 51.19 -64.89
C HIS A 7 31.20 50.51 -63.90
N ASP A 8 31.22 51.03 -62.67
CA ASP A 8 31.88 50.39 -61.53
C ASP A 8 31.20 49.05 -61.25
N SER A 9 31.91 47.95 -61.48
CA SER A 9 31.49 46.59 -61.16
C SER A 9 32.43 46.05 -60.08
N ARG A 10 32.16 46.40 -58.83
CA ARG A 10 32.92 45.84 -57.69
C ARG A 10 32.55 44.36 -57.51
N PRO A 11 33.54 43.46 -57.40
CA PRO A 11 33.26 42.08 -57.03
C PRO A 11 32.80 42.00 -55.57
N ARG A 12 31.72 41.25 -55.32
CA ARG A 12 31.28 40.87 -53.97
C ARG A 12 32.28 39.84 -53.43
N ILE A 13 33.18 40.26 -52.55
CA ILE A 13 33.98 39.35 -51.72
C ILE A 13 33.02 38.71 -50.71
N PHE A 14 32.48 37.54 -51.04
CA PHE A 14 31.90 36.64 -50.03
C PHE A 14 33.08 36.06 -49.25
N GLY A 15 33.41 36.69 -48.13
CA GLY A 15 34.31 36.11 -47.14
C GLY A 15 33.66 34.87 -46.54
N SER A 16 34.18 33.69 -46.88
CA SER A 16 33.90 32.46 -46.16
C SER A 16 34.33 32.63 -44.71
N ALA A 17 33.37 32.64 -43.79
CA ALA A 17 33.66 32.55 -42.36
C ALA A 17 34.53 31.29 -42.13
N PRO A 18 35.63 31.38 -41.37
CA PRO A 18 36.48 30.23 -41.11
C PRO A 18 35.64 29.18 -40.39
N GLN A 19 35.44 28.05 -41.06
CA GLN A 19 34.83 26.86 -40.50
C GLN A 19 35.86 26.33 -39.49
N GLY A 20 35.61 26.60 -38.20
CA GLY A 20 36.48 26.15 -37.12
C GLY A 20 36.74 24.66 -37.27
N SER A 21 38.03 24.28 -37.27
CA SER A 21 38.49 22.90 -37.35
C SER A 21 37.79 22.05 -36.30
N GLN A 22 36.98 21.08 -36.74
CA GLN A 22 36.41 20.06 -35.86
C GLN A 22 37.55 19.14 -35.39
N ALA A 23 38.11 19.44 -34.22
CA ALA A 23 39.03 18.53 -33.55
C ALA A 23 38.24 17.31 -33.06
N GLY A 24 38.70 16.11 -33.43
CA GLY A 24 38.14 14.84 -32.93
C GLY A 24 38.45 14.62 -31.45
N PHE A 25 37.62 13.81 -30.79
CA PHE A 25 37.76 13.48 -29.36
C PHE A 25 39.07 12.73 -29.08
N THR A 26 39.67 12.99 -27.92
CA THR A 26 40.87 12.27 -27.47
C THR A 26 40.49 10.94 -26.80
N LEU A 27 41.36 9.93 -26.85
CA LEU A 27 41.15 8.65 -26.16
C LEU A 27 40.99 8.83 -24.65
N VAL A 28 41.73 9.78 -24.07
CA VAL A 28 41.66 10.14 -22.64
C VAL A 28 40.28 10.69 -22.28
N GLU A 29 39.67 11.49 -23.16
CA GLU A 29 38.34 12.05 -22.94
C GLU A 29 37.26 10.97 -22.87
N VAL A 30 37.34 9.96 -23.74
CA VAL A 30 36.44 8.80 -23.69
C VAL A 30 36.64 8.00 -22.40
N LEU A 31 37.89 7.80 -21.96
CA LEU A 31 38.18 7.11 -20.70
C LEU A 31 37.60 7.86 -19.50
N VAL A 32 37.77 9.19 -19.45
CA VAL A 32 37.18 10.02 -18.38
C VAL A 32 35.65 10.02 -18.43
N ALA A 33 35.04 10.04 -19.62
CA ALA A 33 33.60 9.95 -19.76
C ALA A 33 33.05 8.61 -19.26
N LEU A 34 33.72 7.49 -19.59
CA LEU A 34 33.33 6.16 -19.14
C LEU A 34 33.48 5.99 -17.62
N THR A 35 34.50 6.56 -16.99
CA THR A 35 34.64 6.48 -15.52
C THR A 35 33.53 7.27 -14.81
N ILE A 36 33.23 8.48 -15.27
CA ILE A 36 32.10 9.28 -14.75
C ILE A 36 30.78 8.53 -14.94
N LEU A 37 30.57 7.91 -16.11
CA LEU A 37 29.38 7.11 -16.40
C LEU A 37 29.22 5.94 -15.42
N VAL A 38 30.29 5.18 -15.15
CA VAL A 38 30.23 4.05 -14.21
C VAL A 38 29.86 4.52 -12.81
N ILE A 39 30.43 5.62 -12.33
CA ILE A 39 30.06 6.21 -11.02
C ILE A 39 28.58 6.63 -11.02
N GLY A 40 28.11 7.26 -12.09
CA GLY A 40 26.70 7.64 -12.25
C GLY A 40 25.75 6.44 -12.21
N LEU A 41 26.09 5.35 -12.91
CA LEU A 41 25.27 4.13 -12.95
C LEU A 41 25.20 3.42 -11.59
N LEU A 42 26.27 3.46 -10.79
CA LEU A 42 26.25 2.95 -9.41
C LEU A 42 25.27 3.76 -8.53
N GLY A 43 25.21 5.08 -8.73
CA GLY A 43 24.22 5.93 -8.07
C GLY A 43 22.77 5.52 -8.40
N VAL A 44 22.48 5.25 -9.68
CA VAL A 44 21.15 4.79 -10.13
C VAL A 44 20.80 3.42 -9.55
N ALA A 45 21.77 2.50 -9.46
CA ALA A 45 21.55 1.18 -8.87
C ALA A 45 21.08 1.27 -7.40
N LEU A 46 21.63 2.20 -6.61
CA LEU A 46 21.18 2.45 -5.24
C LEU A 46 19.77 3.02 -5.19
N LEU A 47 19.42 3.94 -6.10
CA LEU A 47 18.06 4.49 -6.19
C LEU A 47 17.04 3.40 -6.53
N GLN A 48 17.40 2.44 -7.39
CA GLN A 48 16.54 1.30 -7.71
C GLN A 48 16.22 0.46 -6.47
N VAL A 49 17.22 0.19 -5.63
CA VAL A 49 17.04 -0.56 -4.38
C VAL A 49 16.08 0.15 -3.43
N VAL A 50 16.21 1.47 -3.28
CA VAL A 50 15.31 2.28 -2.44
C VAL A 50 13.89 2.27 -3.01
N SER A 51 13.73 2.40 -4.33
CA SER A 51 12.42 2.37 -4.99
C SER A 51 11.71 1.03 -4.81
N ILE A 52 12.42 -0.09 -4.96
CA ILE A 52 11.84 -1.43 -4.76
C ILE A 52 11.34 -1.59 -3.32
N GLN A 53 12.12 -1.14 -2.34
CA GLN A 53 11.72 -1.20 -0.93
C GLN A 53 10.48 -0.33 -0.66
N GLY A 54 10.46 0.91 -1.17
CA GLY A 54 9.33 1.82 -1.04
C GLY A 54 8.05 1.29 -1.69
N ASN A 55 8.15 0.65 -2.85
CA ASN A 55 7.01 0.02 -3.54
C ASN A 55 6.48 -1.18 -2.76
N THR A 56 7.38 -1.99 -2.19
CA THR A 56 7.00 -3.14 -1.37
C THR A 56 6.25 -2.67 -0.13
N PHE A 57 6.82 -1.73 0.62
CA PHE A 57 6.17 -1.13 1.79
C PHE A 57 4.79 -0.55 1.46
N SER A 58 4.70 0.23 0.38
CA SER A 58 3.44 0.84 -0.06
C SER A 58 2.38 -0.22 -0.41
N ARG A 59 2.78 -1.32 -1.04
CA ARG A 59 1.87 -2.44 -1.34
C ARG A 59 1.36 -3.10 -0.07
N GLU A 60 2.25 -3.48 0.85
CA GLU A 60 1.87 -4.12 2.11
C GLU A 60 0.93 -3.23 2.94
N MET A 61 1.21 -1.93 3.00
CA MET A 61 0.37 -0.94 3.67
C MET A 61 -1.03 -0.86 3.05
N ALA A 62 -1.12 -0.86 1.71
CA ALA A 62 -2.40 -0.82 1.00
C ALA A 62 -3.23 -2.09 1.25
N VAL A 63 -2.59 -3.27 1.16
CA VAL A 63 -3.25 -4.56 1.43
C VAL A 63 -3.70 -4.65 2.89
N ALA A 64 -2.85 -4.31 3.85
CA ALA A 64 -3.20 -4.33 5.27
C ALA A 64 -4.39 -3.40 5.58
N THR A 65 -4.43 -2.23 4.94
CA THR A 65 -5.56 -1.30 5.05
C THR A 65 -6.84 -1.91 4.47
N ALA A 66 -6.77 -2.50 3.28
CA ALA A 66 -7.92 -3.14 2.65
C ALA A 66 -8.48 -4.30 3.50
N LEU A 67 -7.60 -5.16 4.03
CA LEU A 67 -7.96 -6.25 4.94
C LEU A 67 -8.62 -5.74 6.22
N GLY A 68 -8.11 -4.64 6.79
CA GLY A 68 -8.68 -4.03 7.99
C GLY A 68 -10.06 -3.41 7.73
N GLN A 69 -10.25 -2.79 6.56
CA GLN A 69 -11.53 -2.22 6.15
C GLN A 69 -12.58 -3.30 5.91
N ASP A 70 -12.24 -4.35 5.17
CA ASP A 70 -13.08 -5.52 4.93
C ASP A 70 -13.53 -6.16 6.25
N MET A 71 -12.58 -6.35 7.18
CA MET A 71 -12.89 -6.91 8.48
C MET A 71 -13.82 -6.02 9.31
N LEU A 72 -13.59 -4.71 9.31
CA LEU A 72 -14.47 -3.76 10.00
C LEU A 72 -15.88 -3.76 9.40
N GLU A 73 -16.00 -3.89 8.08
CA GLU A 73 -17.29 -4.00 7.39
C GLU A 73 -18.03 -5.27 7.80
N LYS A 74 -17.34 -6.43 7.76
CA LYS A 74 -17.88 -7.72 8.24
C LYS A 74 -18.36 -7.64 9.69
N LEU A 75 -17.57 -7.06 10.60
CA LEU A 75 -17.99 -6.92 11.99
C LEU A 75 -19.21 -5.98 12.15
N LYS A 76 -19.33 -4.97 11.29
CA LYS A 76 -20.50 -4.08 11.27
C LYS A 76 -21.78 -4.73 10.77
N THR A 77 -21.70 -5.78 9.95
CA THR A 77 -22.88 -6.52 9.49
C THR A 77 -23.44 -7.48 10.54
N LEU A 78 -22.65 -7.81 11.57
CA LEU A 78 -23.08 -8.72 12.64
C LEU A 78 -24.23 -8.14 13.46
N GLN A 79 -25.04 -9.06 13.99
CA GLN A 79 -26.22 -8.71 14.78
C GLN A 79 -25.82 -8.27 16.19
N TRP A 80 -26.32 -7.10 16.59
CA TRP A 80 -26.28 -6.65 17.97
C TRP A 80 -27.59 -5.94 18.29
N THR A 81 -28.40 -6.63 19.07
CA THR A 81 -29.77 -6.26 19.47
C THR A 81 -29.92 -6.50 20.97
N GLU A 82 -31.04 -6.07 21.54
CA GLU A 82 -31.40 -6.33 22.94
C GLU A 82 -31.47 -7.83 23.31
N LEU A 83 -31.75 -8.72 22.34
CA LEU A 83 -31.94 -10.16 22.57
C LEU A 83 -30.79 -11.02 22.07
N ASN A 84 -29.91 -10.46 21.23
CA ASN A 84 -28.89 -11.23 20.55
C ASN A 84 -27.65 -10.37 20.33
N VAL A 85 -26.53 -10.88 20.83
CA VAL A 85 -25.18 -10.35 20.58
C VAL A 85 -24.42 -11.42 19.82
N ASP A 86 -23.87 -11.05 18.67
CA ASP A 86 -22.95 -11.92 17.96
C ASP A 86 -21.69 -12.17 18.81
N PRO A 87 -21.20 -13.41 18.95
CA PRO A 87 -20.00 -13.71 19.73
C PRO A 87 -18.75 -12.91 19.34
N ALA A 88 -18.61 -12.50 18.07
CA ALA A 88 -17.46 -11.70 17.63
C ALA A 88 -17.55 -10.21 18.05
N LEU A 89 -18.68 -9.81 18.63
CA LEU A 89 -18.94 -8.48 19.19
C LEU A 89 -18.98 -8.48 20.73
N THR A 90 -18.57 -9.56 21.39
CA THR A 90 -18.41 -9.55 22.85
C THR A 90 -17.20 -8.69 23.24
N PRO A 91 -17.20 -8.08 24.44
CA PRO A 91 -16.06 -7.27 24.88
C PRO A 91 -14.76 -8.05 24.97
N GLY A 92 -13.65 -7.40 24.61
CA GLY A 92 -12.31 -7.95 24.72
C GLY A 92 -11.63 -8.18 23.38
N ASP A 93 -10.56 -8.98 23.42
CA ASP A 93 -9.69 -9.24 22.27
C ASP A 93 -10.16 -10.46 21.48
N HIS A 94 -10.18 -10.29 20.17
CA HIS A 94 -10.57 -11.27 19.18
C HIS A 94 -9.51 -11.36 18.07
N PRO A 95 -9.45 -12.47 17.32
CA PRO A 95 -10.36 -13.62 17.37
C PRO A 95 -10.18 -14.50 18.61
N VAL A 96 -11.29 -15.06 19.09
CA VAL A 96 -11.33 -16.16 20.07
C VAL A 96 -11.75 -17.45 19.37
N GLY A 97 -11.76 -18.58 20.09
CA GLY A 97 -12.12 -19.88 19.51
C GLY A 97 -13.49 -19.92 18.83
N GLY A 98 -14.44 -19.10 19.28
CA GLY A 98 -15.77 -18.97 18.67
C GLY A 98 -15.76 -18.27 17.29
N ASP A 99 -14.72 -17.53 16.95
CA ASP A 99 -14.64 -16.78 15.69
C ASP A 99 -14.03 -17.57 14.54
N ILE A 100 -13.35 -18.67 14.87
CA ILE A 100 -12.58 -19.48 13.93
C ILE A 100 -13.53 -20.21 12.97
N ASN A 101 -13.21 -20.19 11.68
CA ASN A 101 -13.97 -20.83 10.59
C ASN A 101 -15.43 -20.37 10.50
N ARG A 102 -15.76 -19.20 11.05
CA ARG A 102 -17.11 -18.63 10.87
C ARG A 102 -17.27 -18.09 9.47
N ASP A 103 -18.17 -18.73 8.73
CA ASP A 103 -18.66 -18.29 7.43
C ASP A 103 -19.81 -17.28 7.63
N LEU A 104 -19.63 -16.06 7.12
CA LEU A 104 -20.60 -14.96 7.26
C LEU A 104 -21.53 -14.82 6.06
N ASP A 105 -21.14 -15.28 4.88
CA ASP A 105 -21.97 -15.20 3.66
C ASP A 105 -22.67 -16.53 3.34
N GLY A 106 -22.27 -17.61 4.00
CA GLY A 106 -22.91 -18.92 3.93
C GLY A 106 -22.58 -19.70 2.66
N ASP A 107 -21.55 -19.30 1.91
CA ASP A 107 -21.16 -19.95 0.67
C ASP A 107 -20.28 -21.20 0.89
N GLY A 108 -19.83 -21.43 2.12
CA GLY A 108 -18.97 -22.55 2.54
C GLY A 108 -17.50 -22.41 2.16
N ASN A 109 -17.10 -21.24 1.65
CA ASN A 109 -15.74 -20.95 1.18
C ASN A 109 -15.10 -19.84 2.02
N PRO A 110 -13.76 -19.82 2.09
CA PRO A 110 -13.05 -18.70 2.68
C PRO A 110 -13.15 -17.45 1.78
N PRO A 111 -13.00 -16.22 2.34
CA PRO A 111 -12.41 -15.95 3.64
C PRO A 111 -13.38 -16.03 4.82
N PHE A 112 -13.09 -16.92 5.77
CA PHE A 112 -13.77 -16.98 7.07
C PHE A 112 -13.41 -15.76 7.94
N LEU A 113 -14.21 -15.50 8.97
CA LEU A 113 -13.99 -14.40 9.92
C LEU A 113 -12.59 -14.47 10.56
N ALA A 114 -12.18 -15.66 11.00
CA ALA A 114 -10.84 -15.92 11.51
C ALA A 114 -10.40 -17.36 11.21
N VAL A 115 -9.09 -17.56 11.11
CA VAL A 115 -8.48 -18.87 10.83
C VAL A 115 -7.79 -19.47 12.06
N ALA A 116 -7.49 -18.65 13.05
CA ALA A 116 -7.01 -19.05 14.37
C ALA A 116 -7.33 -17.96 15.40
N ALA A 117 -7.08 -18.22 16.69
CA ALA A 117 -7.29 -17.26 17.76
C ALA A 117 -6.09 -16.31 17.94
N GLY A 118 -6.35 -15.11 18.43
CA GLY A 118 -5.35 -14.10 18.76
C GLY A 118 -4.38 -13.81 17.62
N THR A 119 -3.09 -13.75 17.95
CA THR A 119 -2.03 -13.39 16.99
C THR A 119 -1.75 -14.45 15.93
N ASP A 120 -2.30 -15.65 16.09
CA ASP A 120 -2.12 -16.75 15.15
C ASP A 120 -3.10 -16.63 13.96
N ASN A 121 -4.02 -15.66 13.97
CA ASN A 121 -4.92 -15.35 12.85
C ASN A 121 -4.18 -14.70 11.68
N VAL A 122 -3.30 -15.49 11.05
CA VAL A 122 -2.49 -15.12 9.89
C VAL A 122 -3.24 -15.39 8.60
N VAL A 123 -3.27 -14.40 7.70
CA VAL A 123 -3.93 -14.52 6.39
C VAL A 123 -3.05 -13.98 5.26
N ASP A 124 -3.37 -14.41 4.03
CA ASP A 124 -2.79 -13.86 2.80
C ASP A 124 -3.44 -12.51 2.41
N GLU A 125 -3.01 -11.94 1.28
CA GLU A 125 -3.49 -10.65 0.77
C GLU A 125 -4.98 -10.61 0.39
N ARG A 126 -5.64 -11.77 0.32
CA ARG A 126 -7.09 -11.91 0.04
C ARG A 126 -7.88 -12.30 1.30
N GLY A 127 -7.22 -12.44 2.45
CA GLY A 127 -7.86 -12.86 3.69
C GLY A 127 -8.01 -14.37 3.84
N LEU A 128 -7.32 -15.16 3.02
CA LEU A 128 -7.32 -16.63 3.13
C LEU A 128 -6.27 -17.10 4.14
N GLY A 129 -6.59 -18.11 4.92
CA GLY A 129 -5.67 -18.77 5.84
C GLY A 129 -4.71 -19.72 5.14
N PRO A 130 -3.62 -20.13 5.81
CA PRO A 130 -2.59 -21.01 5.23
C PRO A 130 -3.10 -22.37 4.75
N ALA A 131 -4.22 -22.85 5.30
CA ALA A 131 -4.83 -24.13 4.95
C ALA A 131 -5.88 -24.01 3.83
N ASP A 132 -6.22 -22.79 3.42
CA ASP A 132 -7.27 -22.55 2.43
C ASP A 132 -6.79 -22.86 1.01
N VAL A 133 -7.70 -23.39 0.20
CA VAL A 133 -7.40 -23.75 -1.19
C VAL A 133 -7.01 -22.52 -1.98
N GLY A 134 -5.81 -22.56 -2.55
CA GLY A 134 -5.28 -21.47 -3.36
C GLY A 134 -4.70 -20.32 -2.55
N SER A 135 -4.55 -20.43 -1.21
CA SER A 135 -3.89 -19.42 -0.38
C SER A 135 -2.48 -19.10 -0.87
N GLY A 136 -2.16 -17.81 -0.87
CA GLY A 136 -0.79 -17.34 -1.03
C GLY A 136 0.00 -17.42 0.30
N PRO A 137 1.19 -16.80 0.35
CA PRO A 137 1.92 -16.62 1.60
C PRO A 137 1.08 -15.83 2.62
N ALA A 138 0.79 -16.43 3.77
CA ALA A 138 0.09 -15.76 4.86
C ALA A 138 1.07 -14.83 5.61
N LEU A 139 0.90 -13.52 5.41
CA LEU A 139 1.82 -12.49 5.91
C LEU A 139 1.15 -11.55 6.90
N TYR A 140 -0.18 -11.53 6.95
CA TYR A 140 -0.95 -10.54 7.70
C TYR A 140 -1.61 -11.14 8.95
N THR A 141 -1.13 -10.67 10.09
CA THR A 141 -1.82 -10.49 11.37
C THR A 141 -3.21 -9.88 11.32
N ARG A 142 -4.37 -10.52 11.59
CA ARG A 142 -5.63 -9.77 11.83
C ARG A 142 -6.17 -9.99 13.24
N THR A 143 -6.33 -8.93 14.02
CA THR A 143 -7.00 -8.96 15.33
C THR A 143 -8.02 -7.84 15.43
N TRP A 144 -8.99 -7.98 16.33
CA TRP A 144 -9.87 -6.88 16.67
C TRP A 144 -10.19 -6.87 18.16
N THR A 145 -10.44 -5.68 18.70
CA THR A 145 -10.85 -5.51 20.09
C THR A 145 -12.19 -4.79 20.12
N ILE A 146 -13.08 -5.26 20.99
CA ILE A 146 -14.39 -4.68 21.21
C ILE A 146 -14.44 -4.03 22.59
N THR A 147 -14.88 -2.77 22.62
CA THR A 147 -15.11 -2.02 23.85
C THR A 147 -16.55 -1.53 23.90
N ASP A 148 -17.25 -1.87 24.98
CA ASP A 148 -18.64 -1.50 25.20
C ASP A 148 -18.82 -0.07 25.67
N ASP A 149 -20.02 0.46 25.43
CA ASP A 149 -20.51 1.76 25.85
C ASP A 149 -19.58 2.94 25.52
N LEU A 150 -18.89 2.82 24.39
CA LEU A 150 -17.98 3.83 23.86
C LEU A 150 -18.32 4.13 22.39
N PRO A 151 -18.50 5.42 22.02
CA PRO A 151 -18.36 6.62 22.85
C PRO A 151 -19.58 6.93 23.76
N ALA A 152 -20.66 6.17 23.64
CA ALA A 152 -21.88 6.35 24.42
C ALA A 152 -22.54 5.00 24.69
N LEU A 153 -23.50 4.98 25.63
CA LEU A 153 -24.34 3.82 25.92
C LEU A 153 -24.97 3.26 24.64
N ASN A 154 -25.09 1.93 24.55
CA ASN A 154 -25.64 1.23 23.37
C ASN A 154 -24.80 1.43 22.09
N MET A 155 -23.52 1.75 22.26
CA MET A 155 -22.50 1.71 21.20
C MET A 155 -21.33 0.82 21.59
N LYS A 156 -20.84 0.01 20.66
CA LYS A 156 -19.55 -0.69 20.79
C LYS A 156 -18.53 -0.05 19.88
N THR A 157 -17.33 0.21 20.40
CA THR A 157 -16.17 0.58 19.60
C THR A 157 -15.46 -0.69 19.15
N ILE A 158 -15.25 -0.80 17.84
CA ILE A 158 -14.53 -1.89 17.17
C ILE A 158 -13.17 -1.32 16.74
N VAL A 159 -12.08 -1.93 17.20
CA VAL A 159 -10.71 -1.58 16.80
C VAL A 159 -10.10 -2.77 16.09
N VAL A 160 -9.98 -2.71 14.77
CA VAL A 160 -9.32 -3.73 13.95
C VAL A 160 -7.85 -3.36 13.80
N THR A 161 -6.96 -4.30 14.07
CA THR A 161 -5.52 -4.16 13.85
C THR A 161 -5.05 -5.22 12.86
N VAL A 162 -4.38 -4.76 11.80
CA VAL A 162 -3.70 -5.62 10.85
C VAL A 162 -2.21 -5.42 10.97
N SER A 163 -1.45 -6.48 11.29
CA SER A 163 0.01 -6.42 11.41
C SER A 163 0.72 -7.29 10.38
N TRP A 164 1.92 -6.91 9.99
CA TRP A 164 2.78 -7.70 9.10
C TRP A 164 4.25 -7.46 9.43
N ARG A 165 5.12 -8.39 9.03
CA ARG A 165 6.57 -8.24 9.23
C ARG A 165 7.25 -7.79 7.95
N GLU A 166 7.78 -6.57 7.98
CA GLU A 166 8.67 -6.05 6.94
C GLU A 166 10.06 -6.71 7.07
N LYS A 167 10.53 -7.32 5.97
CA LYS A 167 11.82 -8.03 5.88
C LYS A 167 12.03 -9.11 6.95
N GLY A 168 10.95 -9.65 7.52
CA GLY A 168 10.97 -10.69 8.54
C GLY A 168 11.29 -10.23 9.96
N THR A 169 11.67 -8.95 10.17
CA THR A 169 12.18 -8.48 11.48
C THR A 169 11.44 -7.27 12.02
N THR A 170 10.95 -6.37 11.17
CA THR A 170 10.27 -5.15 11.61
C THR A 170 8.76 -5.35 11.55
N GLU A 171 8.11 -5.38 12.71
CA GLU A 171 6.65 -5.41 12.77
C GLU A 171 6.06 -4.05 12.41
N ARG A 172 5.06 -4.08 11.54
CA ARG A 172 4.27 -2.93 11.12
C ARG A 172 2.81 -3.26 11.40
N SER A 173 2.01 -2.23 11.63
CA SER A 173 0.57 -2.41 11.77
C SER A 173 -0.20 -1.20 11.24
N VAL A 174 -1.45 -1.48 10.86
CA VAL A 174 -2.49 -0.49 10.59
C VAL A 174 -3.63 -0.78 11.54
N THR A 175 -4.18 0.27 12.14
CA THR A 175 -5.35 0.19 13.01
C THR A 175 -6.48 1.00 12.40
N ILE A 176 -7.65 0.38 12.32
CA ILE A 176 -8.88 0.99 11.82
C ILE A 176 -9.96 0.83 12.88
N SER A 177 -10.56 1.96 13.28
CA SER A 177 -11.61 1.98 14.28
C SER A 177 -12.96 2.27 13.64
N GLY A 178 -14.02 1.68 14.19
CA GLY A 178 -15.39 2.01 13.87
C GLY A 178 -16.28 1.87 15.09
N VAL A 179 -17.51 2.37 14.96
CA VAL A 179 -18.54 2.23 15.99
C VAL A 179 -19.66 1.40 15.40
N LYS A 180 -20.17 0.47 16.21
CA LYS A 180 -21.41 -0.25 15.98
C LYS A 180 -22.44 0.26 16.98
N VAL A 181 -23.64 0.58 16.49
CA VAL A 181 -24.76 1.01 17.32
C VAL A 181 -25.72 -0.17 17.46
N CYS A 182 -26.26 -0.36 18.65
CA CYS A 182 -27.26 -1.40 18.87
C CYS A 182 -28.54 -1.09 18.09
N SER A 183 -29.13 -2.12 17.47
CA SER A 183 -30.38 -1.97 16.70
C SER A 183 -31.64 -2.21 17.53
N ALA A 184 -31.65 -1.88 18.83
CA ALA A 184 -32.82 -2.02 19.69
C ALA A 184 -33.82 -0.84 19.54
N PRO A 185 -35.11 -1.03 19.91
CA PRO A 185 -36.09 0.04 19.99
C PRO A 185 -35.65 1.16 20.95
N SER A 186 -36.17 2.37 20.73
CA SER A 186 -35.84 3.53 21.56
C SER A 186 -36.20 3.29 23.04
N GLY A 187 -35.22 3.44 23.93
CA GLY A 187 -35.39 3.30 25.38
C GLY A 187 -35.17 1.90 25.92
N VAL A 188 -34.68 0.96 25.10
CA VAL A 188 -34.19 -0.34 25.57
C VAL A 188 -32.66 -0.37 25.50
N ASP A 189 -32.04 -0.76 26.61
CA ASP A 189 -30.60 -0.95 26.69
C ASP A 189 -30.21 -2.34 26.17
N CYS A 190 -29.13 -2.37 25.41
CA CYS A 190 -28.59 -3.59 24.85
C CYS A 190 -27.59 -4.22 25.80
N PRO A 191 -27.50 -5.56 25.79
CA PRO A 191 -26.50 -6.29 26.54
C PRO A 191 -25.08 -6.06 26.02
#